data_AF-A0A7Y5GNQ9-F1
#
_entry.id   AF-A0A7Y5GNQ9-F1
#
_cell.length_a   1.000
_cell.length_b   1.000
_cell.length_c   1.000
_cell.angle_alpha   90.00
_cell.angle_beta   90.00
_cell.angle_gamma   90.00
#
_symmetry.space_group_name_H-M   'P 1'
#
loop_
_entity.id
_entity.type
_entity.pdbx_description
1 polymer ?
#
loop_
_entity_poly.entity_id
_entity_poly.type
_entity_poly.pdbx_seq_one_letter_code
_entity_poly.pdbx_strand_id
1 'polypeptide(L)'
;MTIYPITYNEDTINSVLSLKTITPADLDYDRAQSEDDFVNFKKLHIKYMPDDFLVLLSEETESMLTIGVPVGLDEADVIGWYGTRAHEANISILNESGGMKLKNILSLNPALRLQAFETIRRGYALRKRKNVLAGGFGLCYHCFREEYDAFFAKLKFSGNSWILKLSDYNQKTDGFILFQLLIFSGQRMEGFISEIFEGNPLFNMLAPLCVNSAIYFSDRSYDVKDYLKFTARALRASPDADDTAGAIEELLNNYVEKGIPWEPEDTFARIIKEFIDLAATDTENLRKFLESSPTNRKAVVFLLGMLHTASRLEDQFGFDNFAQLLPAVIADRFDCIRKKNGEIHLAFNSPLTNRLTPAGADQLELVNDYISGIHTIKTILPEINRIKNACYTLDSITGSEKVINSLKKEIPELRETSTRLRDENGRLQADIEKMKSRNSILSKQKQELEQNYKNLIKDFEALQTRLESIKRENALLRSPEAALPAALQPEKPAHSDPASEKNGALSVLKQYEKIVEDEERKMSSCQQGRCDEQKEELREMRETANNGREKEKSPRRHGKRSKGAGLEFKDNLIKTPGGAAGGLSVNREGSINEHNEEKS
;
A
#
# COMPACT_ATOMS: atom_id res chain seq x y z
N MET A 1 16.49 -43.19 1.23
CA MET A 1 17.64 -43.52 2.12
C MET A 1 17.15 -44.26 3.34
N THR A 2 17.75 -45.42 3.63
CA THR A 2 17.23 -46.39 4.61
C THR A 2 18.35 -46.93 5.49
N ILE A 3 18.06 -47.10 6.78
CA ILE A 3 18.95 -47.58 7.83
C ILE A 3 18.64 -49.04 8.12
N TYR A 4 19.67 -49.88 8.02
CA TYR A 4 19.61 -51.30 8.35
C TYR A 4 20.61 -51.60 9.47
N PRO A 5 20.24 -52.44 10.47
CA PRO A 5 21.24 -53.19 11.19
C PRO A 5 21.86 -54.27 10.28
N ILE A 6 23.16 -54.49 10.44
CA ILE A 6 23.74 -55.78 10.08
C ILE A 6 23.23 -56.82 11.09
N THR A 7 22.80 -57.97 10.60
CA THR A 7 22.25 -59.07 11.41
C THR A 7 23.18 -59.39 12.59
N TYR A 8 22.66 -59.29 13.82
CA TYR A 8 23.49 -59.27 15.03
C TYR A 8 24.23 -60.59 15.26
N ASN A 9 25.48 -60.62 14.80
CA ASN A 9 26.48 -61.64 15.07
C ASN A 9 27.87 -61.01 14.86
N GLU A 10 28.78 -61.19 15.82
CA GLU A 10 30.15 -60.67 15.72
C GLU A 10 30.89 -61.25 14.50
N ASP A 11 30.63 -62.50 14.12
CA ASP A 11 31.23 -63.11 12.91
C ASP A 11 30.72 -62.42 11.63
N THR A 12 29.44 -62.06 11.56
CA THR A 12 28.84 -61.36 10.41
C THR A 12 29.41 -59.96 10.27
N ILE A 13 29.49 -59.19 11.36
CA ILE A 13 30.08 -57.85 11.37
C ILE A 13 31.57 -57.91 10.97
N ASN A 14 32.32 -58.87 11.53
CA ASN A 14 33.71 -59.09 11.14
C ASN A 14 33.87 -59.55 9.68
N SER A 15 32.94 -60.35 9.15
CA SER A 15 32.91 -60.76 7.75
C SER A 15 32.72 -59.55 6.82
N VAL A 16 31.65 -58.77 7.02
CA VAL A 16 31.34 -57.55 6.24
C VAL A 16 32.51 -56.55 6.28
N LEU A 17 33.11 -56.31 7.45
CA LEU A 17 34.28 -55.43 7.59
C LEU A 17 35.58 -55.98 6.97
N SER A 18 35.67 -57.30 6.72
CA SER A 18 36.86 -57.94 6.14
C SER A 18 36.76 -58.13 4.63
N LEU A 19 35.58 -58.54 4.15
CA LEU A 19 35.26 -58.68 2.72
C LEU A 19 35.01 -57.31 2.05
N LYS A 20 34.56 -56.32 2.84
CA LYS A 20 34.07 -55.01 2.38
C LYS A 20 32.87 -55.11 1.44
N THR A 21 32.02 -56.10 1.64
CA THR A 21 30.82 -56.33 0.83
C THR A 21 29.64 -56.50 1.76
N ILE A 22 28.52 -55.88 1.41
CA ILE A 22 27.20 -56.13 2.02
C ILE A 22 26.46 -57.07 1.06
N THR A 23 25.96 -58.19 1.57
CA THR A 23 25.03 -59.07 0.88
C THR A 23 23.63 -58.92 1.48
N PRO A 24 22.56 -59.35 0.79
CA PRO A 24 21.21 -59.33 1.35
C PRO A 24 21.07 -60.16 2.64
N ALA A 25 21.89 -61.20 2.82
CA ALA A 25 21.87 -62.03 4.03
C ALA A 25 22.50 -61.33 5.25
N ASP A 26 23.29 -60.28 5.03
CA ASP A 26 23.88 -59.49 6.12
C ASP A 26 22.90 -58.47 6.71
N LEU A 27 21.78 -58.18 6.05
CA LEU A 27 20.82 -57.14 6.48
C LEU A 27 19.62 -57.70 7.27
N ASP A 28 19.33 -57.04 8.39
CA ASP A 28 18.13 -57.26 9.19
C ASP A 28 17.01 -56.33 8.68
N TYR A 29 16.23 -56.84 7.72
CA TYR A 29 15.12 -56.12 7.08
C TYR A 29 13.94 -55.85 8.03
N ASP A 30 13.72 -56.70 9.05
CA ASP A 30 12.62 -56.51 10.01
C ASP A 30 12.87 -55.29 10.91
N ARG A 31 14.14 -54.98 11.21
CA ARG A 31 14.56 -53.79 11.96
C ARG A 31 14.98 -52.61 11.05
N ALA A 32 14.64 -52.65 9.76
CA ALA A 32 14.90 -51.57 8.81
C ALA A 32 14.00 -50.34 9.03
N GLN A 33 14.58 -49.15 8.87
CA GLN A 33 13.90 -47.86 9.07
C GLN A 33 14.34 -46.84 8.03
N SER A 34 13.41 -46.04 7.47
CA SER A 34 13.82 -44.83 6.74
C SER A 34 14.59 -43.89 7.69
N GLU A 35 15.46 -43.01 7.18
CA GLU A 35 16.15 -42.04 8.05
C GLU A 35 15.15 -41.26 8.92
N ASP A 36 14.00 -40.89 8.36
CA ASP A 36 12.94 -40.16 9.07
C ASP A 36 12.19 -41.00 10.12
N ASP A 37 11.95 -42.31 9.89
CA ASP A 37 11.42 -43.22 10.92
C ASP A 37 12.41 -43.39 12.08
N PHE A 38 13.68 -43.59 11.73
CA PHE A 38 14.78 -43.78 12.68
C PHE A 38 14.99 -42.56 13.54
N VAL A 39 14.88 -41.38 12.96
CA VAL A 39 15.03 -40.10 13.64
C VAL A 39 13.82 -39.77 14.51
N ASN A 40 12.59 -39.95 14.00
CA ASN A 40 11.36 -39.53 14.70
C ASN A 40 10.75 -40.63 15.59
N PHE A 41 11.43 -41.76 15.79
CA PHE A 41 10.95 -42.91 16.58
C PHE A 41 9.59 -43.47 16.13
N LYS A 42 9.19 -43.26 14.87
CA LYS A 42 7.86 -43.64 14.34
C LYS A 42 7.54 -45.12 14.55
N LYS A 43 8.53 -46.00 14.36
CA LYS A 43 8.44 -47.44 14.61
C LYS A 43 8.91 -47.79 16.04
N LEU A 44 8.14 -47.38 17.06
CA LEU A 44 8.45 -47.56 18.51
C LEU A 44 8.79 -49.01 18.96
N HIS A 45 8.41 -50.01 18.16
CA HIS A 45 8.70 -51.43 18.42
C HIS A 45 10.15 -51.82 18.08
N ILE A 46 10.78 -51.17 17.11
CA ILE A 46 12.19 -51.39 16.76
C ILE A 46 13.07 -50.59 17.73
N LYS A 47 13.92 -51.30 18.46
CA LYS A 47 14.95 -50.72 19.33
C LYS A 47 16.32 -51.14 18.82
N TYR A 48 17.25 -50.21 18.86
CA TYR A 48 18.67 -50.48 18.65
C TYR A 48 19.39 -50.44 20.00
N MET A 49 20.40 -51.29 20.12
CA MET A 49 21.26 -51.49 21.29
C MET A 49 22.65 -50.92 21.01
N PRO A 50 23.44 -50.56 22.04
CA PRO A 50 24.75 -49.90 21.86
C PRO A 50 25.65 -50.53 20.79
N ASP A 51 25.61 -51.85 20.69
CA ASP A 51 26.53 -52.66 19.89
C ASP A 51 25.93 -53.13 18.54
N ASP A 52 24.71 -52.69 18.17
CA ASP A 52 24.21 -52.88 16.79
C ASP A 52 25.09 -52.08 15.81
N PHE A 53 25.73 -52.78 14.86
CA PHE A 53 26.40 -52.15 13.72
C PHE A 53 25.36 -51.85 12.62
N LEU A 54 25.26 -50.59 12.23
CA LEU A 54 24.26 -50.08 11.28
C LEU A 54 24.92 -49.54 10.00
N VAL A 55 24.16 -49.60 8.91
CA VAL A 55 24.49 -49.00 7.61
C VAL A 55 23.35 -48.09 7.14
N LEU A 56 23.68 -46.94 6.53
CA LEU A 56 22.73 -46.07 5.81
C LEU A 56 22.97 -46.26 4.32
N LEU A 57 21.92 -46.61 3.58
CA LEU A 57 21.98 -46.89 2.14
C LEU A 57 21.17 -45.89 1.34
N SER A 58 21.67 -45.57 0.15
CA SER A 58 20.92 -44.85 -0.89
C SER A 58 19.81 -45.73 -1.48
N GLU A 59 18.83 -45.13 -2.16
CA GLU A 59 17.76 -45.88 -2.84
C GLU A 59 18.27 -46.75 -4.01
N GLU A 60 19.40 -46.38 -4.61
CA GLU A 60 20.07 -47.17 -5.65
C GLU A 60 20.75 -48.41 -5.04
N THR A 61 21.52 -48.22 -3.98
CA THR A 61 22.20 -49.29 -3.22
C THR A 61 21.19 -50.27 -2.59
N GLU A 62 20.10 -49.75 -2.02
CA GLU A 62 18.98 -50.52 -1.48
C GLU A 62 18.28 -51.35 -2.58
N SER A 63 18.07 -50.77 -3.76
CA SER A 63 17.48 -51.46 -4.91
C SER A 63 18.35 -52.62 -5.38
N MET A 64 19.67 -52.44 -5.46
CA MET A 64 20.63 -53.49 -5.87
C MET A 64 20.60 -54.69 -4.90
N LEU A 65 20.65 -54.43 -3.59
CA LEU A 65 20.52 -55.49 -2.58
C LEU A 65 19.16 -56.19 -2.64
N THR A 66 18.07 -55.44 -2.88
CA THR A 66 16.71 -56.00 -2.98
C THR A 66 16.55 -56.95 -4.18
N ILE A 67 17.29 -56.75 -5.28
CA ILE A 67 17.34 -57.69 -6.41
C ILE A 67 18.41 -58.79 -6.27
N GLY A 68 19.05 -58.90 -5.10
CA GLY A 68 20.01 -59.96 -4.79
C GLY A 68 21.47 -59.67 -5.17
N VAL A 69 21.81 -58.45 -5.58
CA VAL A 69 23.17 -58.05 -5.97
C VAL A 69 23.95 -57.58 -4.73
N PRO A 70 25.11 -58.18 -4.40
CA PRO A 70 26.01 -57.66 -3.37
C PRO A 70 26.61 -56.30 -3.77
N VAL A 71 26.79 -55.43 -2.78
CA VAL A 71 27.34 -54.06 -2.96
C VAL A 71 28.59 -53.86 -2.11
N GLY A 72 29.48 -52.96 -2.52
CA GLY A 72 30.62 -52.53 -1.72
C GLY A 72 30.18 -51.86 -0.40
N LEU A 73 30.91 -52.12 0.68
CA LEU A 73 30.71 -51.43 1.96
C LEU A 73 31.07 -49.94 1.87
N ASP A 74 31.88 -49.57 0.87
CA ASP A 74 32.17 -48.20 0.44
C ASP A 74 31.06 -47.55 -0.40
N GLU A 75 30.03 -48.29 -0.84
CA GLU A 75 28.83 -47.74 -1.51
C GLU A 75 27.77 -47.23 -0.50
N ALA A 76 27.99 -47.39 0.80
CA ALA A 76 27.12 -46.88 1.86
C ALA A 76 27.34 -45.37 2.13
N ASP A 77 26.30 -44.68 2.58
CA ASP A 77 26.34 -43.26 2.97
C ASP A 77 26.95 -43.04 4.37
N VAL A 78 26.71 -44.00 5.27
CA VAL A 78 27.16 -44.02 6.67
C VAL A 78 27.35 -45.47 7.12
N ILE A 79 28.43 -45.74 7.87
CA ILE A 79 28.59 -46.98 8.65
C ILE A 79 29.05 -46.68 10.08
N GLY A 80 28.69 -47.54 11.04
CA GLY A 80 29.09 -47.37 12.45
C GLY A 80 28.18 -48.11 13.42
N TRP A 81 28.35 -47.86 14.72
CA TRP A 81 27.57 -48.52 15.78
C TRP A 81 26.48 -47.59 16.33
N TYR A 82 25.38 -48.16 16.85
CA TYR A 82 24.31 -47.41 17.48
C TYR A 82 24.68 -46.95 18.91
N GLY A 83 25.60 -46.00 19.02
CA GLY A 83 25.86 -45.35 20.32
C GLY A 83 27.27 -44.80 20.40
N THR A 84 27.39 -43.59 20.96
CA THR A 84 28.67 -42.84 20.95
C THR A 84 29.83 -43.67 21.52
N ARG A 85 29.67 -44.22 22.74
CA ARG A 85 30.73 -44.98 23.45
C ARG A 85 31.07 -46.32 22.79
N ALA A 86 30.07 -47.06 22.32
CA ALA A 86 30.27 -48.37 21.69
C ALA A 86 30.95 -48.22 20.33
N HIS A 87 30.60 -47.18 19.57
CA HIS A 87 31.31 -46.80 18.35
C HIS A 87 32.76 -46.43 18.65
N GLU A 88 33.03 -45.54 19.61
CA GLU A 88 34.40 -45.16 20.00
C GLU A 88 35.26 -46.38 20.39
N ALA A 89 34.71 -47.29 21.21
CA ALA A 89 35.40 -48.51 21.62
C ALA A 89 35.69 -49.46 20.45
N ASN A 90 34.69 -49.79 19.62
CA ASN A 90 34.86 -50.68 18.47
C ASN A 90 35.82 -50.09 17.43
N ILE A 91 35.81 -48.77 17.21
CA ILE A 91 36.77 -48.09 16.34
C ILE A 91 38.19 -48.13 16.92
N SER A 92 38.37 -48.02 18.24
CA SER A 92 39.70 -48.19 18.84
C SER A 92 40.22 -49.62 18.62
N ILE A 93 39.41 -50.63 18.95
CA ILE A 93 39.73 -52.06 18.77
C ILE A 93 40.10 -52.38 17.31
N LEU A 94 39.35 -51.85 16.33
CA LEU A 94 39.63 -52.08 14.90
C LEU A 94 40.90 -51.37 14.39
N ASN A 95 41.31 -50.26 15.01
CA ASN A 95 42.59 -49.61 14.71
C ASN A 95 43.77 -50.32 15.40
N GLU A 96 43.60 -50.74 16.65
CA GLU A 96 44.64 -51.40 17.46
C GLU A 96 44.96 -52.82 16.97
N SER A 97 43.96 -53.57 16.51
CA SER A 97 44.10 -54.94 15.96
C SER A 97 44.79 -55.01 14.58
N GLY A 98 45.50 -53.97 14.16
CA GLY A 98 46.23 -53.90 12.88
C GLY A 98 45.34 -53.65 11.66
N GLY A 99 44.10 -53.22 11.86
CA GLY A 99 43.08 -53.10 10.82
C GLY A 99 43.31 -51.95 9.84
N MET A 100 44.12 -52.17 8.79
CA MET A 100 44.06 -51.39 7.55
C MET A 100 42.65 -51.45 6.89
N LYS A 101 41.77 -52.37 7.32
CA LYS A 101 40.38 -52.55 6.85
C LYS A 101 39.62 -51.24 6.65
N LEU A 102 39.38 -50.47 7.73
CA LEU A 102 38.63 -49.21 7.68
C LEU A 102 39.31 -48.15 6.80
N LYS A 103 40.64 -47.99 6.92
CA LYS A 103 41.42 -47.05 6.08
C LYS A 103 41.30 -47.39 4.59
N ASN A 104 41.28 -48.69 4.27
CA ASN A 104 41.14 -49.20 2.91
C ASN A 104 39.70 -49.17 2.36
N ILE A 105 38.69 -48.91 3.20
CA ILE A 105 37.30 -48.64 2.78
C ILE A 105 37.17 -47.12 2.51
N LEU A 106 37.62 -46.30 3.45
CA LEU A 106 37.65 -44.83 3.32
C LEU A 106 38.58 -44.33 2.19
N SER A 107 39.53 -45.15 1.72
CA SER A 107 40.33 -44.84 0.53
C SER A 107 39.64 -45.18 -0.79
N LEU A 108 38.58 -46.00 -0.78
CA LEU A 108 37.75 -46.29 -1.95
C LEU A 108 36.67 -45.21 -2.08
N ASN A 109 35.96 -44.92 -0.99
CA ASN A 109 35.03 -43.80 -0.90
C ASN A 109 35.39 -42.83 0.25
N PRO A 110 36.11 -41.73 -0.03
CA PRO A 110 36.40 -40.68 0.96
C PRO A 110 35.18 -39.90 1.47
N ALA A 111 34.00 -40.05 0.86
CA ALA A 111 32.76 -39.43 1.30
C ALA A 111 31.95 -40.34 2.26
N LEU A 112 32.29 -41.62 2.40
CA LEU A 112 31.69 -42.53 3.37
C LEU A 112 31.87 -41.98 4.80
N ARG A 113 30.75 -41.82 5.53
CA ARG A 113 30.78 -41.30 6.89
C ARG A 113 30.90 -42.42 7.92
N LEU A 114 32.06 -42.50 8.57
CA LEU A 114 32.26 -43.36 9.74
C LEU A 114 31.83 -42.59 11.00
N GLN A 115 30.65 -42.91 11.57
CA GLN A 115 30.11 -42.22 12.74
C GLN A 115 29.12 -43.07 13.54
N ALA A 116 28.97 -42.79 14.84
CA ALA A 116 27.94 -43.42 15.66
C ALA A 116 26.54 -42.98 15.20
N PHE A 117 25.62 -43.90 14.92
CA PHE A 117 24.29 -43.57 14.37
C PHE A 117 23.42 -42.73 15.32
N GLU A 118 23.74 -42.73 16.62
CA GLU A 118 23.18 -41.82 17.61
C GLU A 118 23.40 -40.33 17.24
N THR A 119 24.47 -39.97 16.53
CA THR A 119 24.73 -38.59 16.10
C THR A 119 23.77 -38.12 15.01
N ILE A 120 23.22 -39.03 14.20
CA ILE A 120 22.18 -38.71 13.21
C ILE A 120 20.91 -38.25 13.93
N ARG A 121 20.48 -39.00 14.96
CA ARG A 121 19.35 -38.62 15.83
C ARG A 121 19.58 -37.27 16.50
N ARG A 122 20.70 -37.11 17.20
CA ARG A 122 21.07 -35.84 17.88
C ARG A 122 21.14 -34.67 16.90
N GLY A 123 21.72 -34.88 15.72
CA GLY A 123 21.88 -33.87 14.66
C GLY A 123 20.58 -33.48 13.96
N TYR A 124 19.57 -34.36 13.91
CA TYR A 124 18.23 -33.97 13.45
C TYR A 124 17.40 -33.32 14.56
N ALA A 125 17.45 -33.80 15.81
CA ALA A 125 16.78 -33.14 16.93
C ALA A 125 17.25 -31.67 17.08
N LEU A 126 18.55 -31.42 16.88
CA LEU A 126 19.10 -30.06 16.81
C LEU A 126 18.56 -29.26 15.61
N ARG A 127 18.47 -29.86 14.41
CA ARG A 127 17.87 -29.21 13.22
C ARG A 127 16.38 -28.87 13.43
N LYS A 128 15.61 -29.77 14.05
CA LYS A 128 14.22 -29.52 14.45
C LYS A 128 14.11 -28.36 15.43
N ARG A 129 14.90 -28.34 16.52
CA ARG A 129 14.86 -27.23 17.49
C ARG A 129 15.24 -25.90 16.85
N LYS A 130 16.20 -25.89 15.92
CA LYS A 130 16.52 -24.70 15.11
C LYS A 130 15.33 -24.26 14.26
N ASN A 131 14.64 -25.16 13.55
CA ASN A 131 13.45 -24.85 12.75
C ASN A 131 12.26 -24.33 13.59
N VAL A 132 12.04 -24.92 14.77
CA VAL A 132 11.06 -24.46 15.76
C VAL A 132 11.38 -23.04 16.22
N LEU A 133 12.58 -22.82 16.78
CA LEU A 133 12.98 -21.50 17.28
C LEU A 133 13.04 -20.44 16.17
N ALA A 134 13.49 -20.79 14.96
CA ALA A 134 13.50 -19.90 13.80
C ALA A 134 12.09 -19.54 13.34
N GLY A 135 11.11 -20.43 13.49
CA GLY A 135 9.70 -20.09 13.26
C GLY A 135 9.19 -19.06 14.26
N GLY A 136 9.55 -19.23 15.54
CA GLY A 136 9.30 -18.26 16.61
C GLY A 136 9.88 -16.88 16.30
N PHE A 137 11.18 -16.84 16.00
CA PHE A 137 11.88 -15.59 15.68
C PHE A 137 11.35 -14.96 14.39
N GLY A 138 11.19 -15.73 13.32
CA GLY A 138 10.72 -15.23 12.02
C GLY A 138 9.33 -14.61 12.09
N LEU A 139 8.40 -15.25 12.81
CA LEU A 139 7.05 -14.71 12.99
C LEU A 139 7.06 -13.43 13.84
N CYS A 140 7.87 -13.37 14.89
CA CYS A 140 8.07 -12.14 15.65
C CYS A 140 8.75 -11.02 14.83
N TYR A 141 9.78 -11.35 14.05
CA TYR A 141 10.47 -10.38 13.19
C TYR A 141 9.52 -9.83 12.12
N HIS A 142 8.63 -10.66 11.58
CA HIS A 142 7.57 -10.23 10.67
C HIS A 142 6.58 -9.26 11.35
N CYS A 143 6.01 -9.64 12.50
CA CYS A 143 4.97 -8.84 13.17
C CYS A 143 5.49 -7.55 13.84
N PHE A 144 6.75 -7.51 14.26
CA PHE A 144 7.32 -6.39 15.04
C PHE A 144 8.55 -5.75 14.37
N ARG A 145 8.66 -5.85 13.04
CA ARG A 145 9.90 -5.54 12.28
C ARG A 145 10.54 -4.20 12.64
N GLU A 146 9.76 -3.14 12.78
CA GLU A 146 10.27 -1.80 13.11
C GLU A 146 11.08 -1.77 14.42
N GLU A 147 10.63 -2.53 15.44
CA GLU A 147 11.32 -2.68 16.72
C GLU A 147 12.59 -3.53 16.61
N TYR A 148 12.55 -4.61 15.83
CA TYR A 148 13.72 -5.46 15.61
C TYR A 148 14.79 -4.72 14.82
N ASP A 149 14.41 -4.04 13.74
CA ASP A 149 15.31 -3.16 12.99
C ASP A 149 15.79 -1.97 13.85
N ALA A 150 15.03 -1.54 14.87
CA ALA A 150 15.47 -0.52 15.82
C ALA A 150 16.44 -1.07 16.86
N PHE A 151 16.33 -2.34 17.24
CA PHE A 151 17.31 -3.05 18.07
C PHE A 151 18.62 -3.30 17.30
N PHE A 152 18.53 -3.90 16.11
CA PHE A 152 19.70 -4.23 15.28
C PHE A 152 20.49 -2.98 14.89
N ALA A 153 19.84 -1.85 14.59
CA ALA A 153 20.52 -0.59 14.29
C ALA A 153 21.37 -0.01 15.45
N LYS A 154 21.19 -0.47 16.70
CA LYS A 154 22.00 -0.07 17.87
C LYS A 154 23.29 -0.87 18.01
N LEU A 155 23.36 -2.06 17.41
CA LEU A 155 24.50 -2.96 17.54
C LEU A 155 25.73 -2.40 16.83
N LYS A 156 26.90 -2.65 17.41
CA LYS A 156 28.21 -2.31 16.82
C LYS A 156 29.10 -3.54 16.78
N PHE A 157 29.86 -3.67 15.70
CA PHE A 157 30.76 -4.81 15.49
C PHE A 157 32.17 -4.50 16.00
N SER A 158 32.77 -5.45 16.70
CA SER A 158 34.17 -5.37 17.16
C SER A 158 34.77 -6.76 17.16
N GLY A 159 35.40 -7.14 16.04
CA GLY A 159 35.77 -8.53 15.76
C GLY A 159 34.55 -9.45 15.85
N ASN A 160 34.71 -10.62 16.48
CA ASN A 160 33.63 -11.59 16.68
C ASN A 160 32.71 -11.20 17.85
N SER A 161 32.27 -9.94 17.94
CA SER A 161 31.37 -9.50 19.00
C SER A 161 30.43 -8.39 18.55
N TRP A 162 29.17 -8.49 18.96
CA TRP A 162 28.18 -7.43 18.85
C TRP A 162 28.12 -6.68 20.18
N ILE A 163 28.15 -5.35 20.12
CA ILE A 163 28.19 -4.47 21.28
C ILE A 163 26.94 -3.58 21.27
N LEU A 164 26.18 -3.63 22.35
CA LEU A 164 25.02 -2.78 22.60
C LEU A 164 25.31 -1.89 23.82
N LYS A 165 25.13 -0.57 23.71
CA LYS A 165 25.31 0.32 24.85
C LYS A 165 24.11 0.27 25.79
N LEU A 166 24.37 0.26 27.10
CA LEU A 166 23.31 0.33 28.12
C LEU A 166 22.55 1.68 28.10
N SER A 167 23.14 2.75 27.56
CA SER A 167 22.45 4.02 27.30
C SER A 167 21.36 3.91 26.23
N ASP A 168 21.50 2.96 25.31
CA ASP A 168 20.68 2.84 24.10
C ASP A 168 19.69 1.66 24.24
N TYR A 169 19.88 0.83 25.26
CA TYR A 169 19.11 -0.39 25.58
C TYR A 169 17.80 -0.07 26.31
N ASN A 170 16.68 -0.51 25.73
CA ASN A 170 15.37 -0.45 26.37
C ASN A 170 14.93 -1.87 26.80
N GLN A 171 15.01 -2.16 28.10
CA GLN A 171 14.69 -3.46 28.69
C GLN A 171 13.30 -4.01 28.29
N LYS A 172 12.31 -3.15 27.97
CA LYS A 172 10.96 -3.59 27.55
C LYS A 172 10.89 -4.04 26.09
N THR A 173 11.55 -3.35 25.17
CA THR A 173 11.50 -3.64 23.74
C THR A 173 12.62 -4.59 23.32
N ASP A 174 13.84 -4.21 23.70
CA ASP A 174 15.10 -4.83 23.31
C ASP A 174 15.36 -6.10 24.13
N GLY A 175 14.99 -6.07 25.42
CA GLY A 175 15.24 -7.18 26.33
C GLY A 175 14.56 -8.48 25.88
N PHE A 176 13.36 -8.39 25.29
CA PHE A 176 12.69 -9.56 24.72
C PHE A 176 13.36 -10.09 23.45
N ILE A 177 13.92 -9.21 22.61
CA ILE A 177 14.68 -9.60 21.41
C ILE A 177 15.98 -10.29 21.82
N LEU A 178 16.70 -9.69 22.78
CA LEU A 178 17.92 -10.26 23.35
C LEU A 178 17.65 -11.63 24.00
N PHE A 179 16.55 -11.75 24.74
CA PHE A 179 16.07 -13.00 25.33
C PHE A 179 15.79 -14.08 24.28
N GLN A 180 15.12 -13.76 23.17
CA GLN A 180 14.95 -14.70 22.05
C GLN A 180 16.29 -15.19 21.50
N LEU A 181 17.23 -14.27 21.23
CA LEU A 181 18.56 -14.63 20.74
C LEU A 181 19.25 -15.59 21.71
N LEU A 182 19.19 -15.34 23.02
CA LEU A 182 19.82 -16.21 24.02
C LEU A 182 19.21 -17.63 24.06
N ILE A 183 17.92 -17.82 23.80
CA ILE A 183 17.30 -19.17 23.73
C ILE A 183 17.95 -20.05 22.65
N PHE A 184 18.38 -19.48 21.51
CA PHE A 184 19.04 -20.23 20.43
C PHE A 184 20.38 -20.85 20.87
N SER A 185 21.07 -20.23 21.83
CA SER A 185 22.42 -20.68 22.26
C SER A 185 22.42 -22.02 23.02
N GLY A 186 21.29 -22.42 23.60
CA GLY A 186 21.20 -23.61 24.46
C GLY A 186 22.04 -23.54 25.77
N GLN A 187 22.71 -22.42 26.05
CA GLN A 187 23.49 -22.19 27.26
C GLN A 187 22.58 -22.03 28.50
N ARG A 188 23.17 -22.11 29.71
CA ARG A 188 22.43 -21.88 30.97
C ARG A 188 21.99 -20.42 31.11
N MET A 189 20.71 -20.16 30.87
CA MET A 189 20.09 -18.83 30.91
C MET A 189 20.18 -18.14 32.29
N GLU A 190 20.26 -18.92 33.37
CA GLU A 190 20.25 -18.48 34.78
C GLU A 190 21.24 -17.33 35.09
N GLY A 191 22.49 -17.46 34.63
CA GLY A 191 23.52 -16.42 34.81
C GLY A 191 23.27 -15.16 33.99
N PHE A 192 22.71 -15.30 32.78
CA PHE A 192 22.47 -14.16 31.88
C PHE A 192 21.24 -13.35 32.27
N ILE A 193 20.19 -13.99 32.81
CA ILE A 193 18.98 -13.29 33.25
C ILE A 193 19.27 -12.42 34.48
N SER A 194 20.09 -12.93 35.41
CA SER A 194 20.56 -12.16 36.57
C SER A 194 21.52 -11.03 36.15
N GLU A 195 22.49 -11.29 35.27
CA GLU A 195 23.45 -10.27 34.81
C GLU A 195 22.80 -9.14 33.99
N ILE A 196 21.86 -9.45 33.10
CA ILE A 196 21.38 -8.50 32.06
C ILE A 196 19.96 -8.00 32.30
N PHE A 197 19.06 -8.87 32.75
CA PHE A 197 17.68 -8.48 33.08
C PHE A 197 17.52 -8.12 34.56
N GLU A 198 18.60 -8.13 35.35
CA GLU A 198 18.66 -7.67 36.75
C GLU A 198 17.65 -8.42 37.65
N GLY A 199 17.44 -9.71 37.35
CA GLY A 199 16.52 -10.58 38.09
C GLY A 199 15.03 -10.33 37.80
N ASN A 200 14.69 -9.57 36.74
CA ASN A 200 13.31 -9.27 36.35
C ASN A 200 12.45 -10.55 36.24
N PRO A 201 11.39 -10.71 37.06
CA PRO A 201 10.59 -11.93 37.14
C PRO A 201 9.99 -12.39 35.81
N LEU A 202 9.70 -11.46 34.89
CA LEU A 202 9.17 -11.80 33.56
C LEU A 202 10.15 -12.71 32.79
N PHE A 203 11.45 -12.45 32.87
CA PHE A 203 12.46 -13.21 32.13
C PHE A 203 12.86 -14.50 32.84
N ASN A 204 12.87 -14.53 34.18
CA ASN A 204 13.06 -15.76 34.97
C ASN A 204 12.04 -16.85 34.58
N MET A 205 10.81 -16.43 34.25
CA MET A 205 9.67 -17.31 34.01
C MET A 205 9.38 -17.57 32.52
N LEU A 206 9.63 -16.59 31.64
CA LEU A 206 9.61 -16.82 30.18
C LEU A 206 10.71 -17.82 29.76
N ALA A 207 11.87 -17.83 30.42
CA ALA A 207 12.97 -18.74 30.07
C ALA A 207 12.59 -20.23 30.12
N PRO A 208 12.11 -20.80 31.24
CA PRO A 208 11.67 -22.19 31.28
C PRO A 208 10.46 -22.42 30.37
N LEU A 209 9.52 -21.47 30.23
CA LEU A 209 8.40 -21.62 29.31
C LEU A 209 8.88 -21.82 27.86
N CYS A 210 9.66 -20.88 27.31
CA CYS A 210 10.09 -20.94 25.92
C CYS A 210 11.05 -22.10 25.64
N VAL A 211 11.94 -22.45 26.58
CA VAL A 211 12.84 -23.62 26.43
C VAL A 211 12.05 -24.93 26.42
N ASN A 212 11.07 -25.10 27.31
CA ASN A 212 10.23 -26.29 27.33
C ASN A 212 9.27 -26.36 26.13
N SER A 213 8.77 -25.22 25.65
CA SER A 213 8.01 -25.13 24.40
C SER A 213 8.86 -25.60 23.21
N ALA A 214 10.10 -25.13 23.11
CA ALA A 214 11.02 -25.51 22.03
C ALA A 214 11.42 -27.00 22.08
N ILE A 215 11.51 -27.60 23.26
CA ILE A 215 11.63 -29.06 23.43
C ILE A 215 10.35 -29.74 22.90
N TYR A 216 9.18 -29.34 23.43
CA TYR A 216 7.90 -29.97 23.13
C TYR A 216 7.59 -29.99 21.63
N PHE A 217 7.66 -28.84 20.94
CA PHE A 217 7.36 -28.74 19.51
C PHE A 217 8.43 -29.38 18.59
N SER A 218 9.63 -29.68 19.11
CA SER A 218 10.61 -30.49 18.38
C SER A 218 10.22 -31.98 18.41
N ASP A 219 9.84 -32.45 19.59
CA ASP A 219 9.77 -33.89 19.87
C ASP A 219 8.34 -34.47 19.75
N ARG A 220 7.30 -33.62 19.67
CA ARG A 220 5.88 -34.03 19.71
C ARG A 220 5.00 -33.26 18.72
N SER A 221 3.94 -33.93 18.27
CA SER A 221 2.76 -33.25 17.71
C SER A 221 2.03 -32.47 18.80
N TYR A 222 1.48 -31.31 18.47
CA TYR A 222 0.76 -30.48 19.44
C TYR A 222 -0.61 -31.06 19.81
N ASP A 223 -0.75 -31.42 21.08
CA ASP A 223 -2.04 -31.54 21.77
C ASP A 223 -2.06 -30.56 22.95
N VAL A 224 -3.16 -29.84 23.14
CA VAL A 224 -3.27 -28.80 24.18
C VAL A 224 -3.12 -29.39 25.60
N LYS A 225 -3.67 -30.58 25.84
CA LYS A 225 -3.70 -31.18 27.18
C LYS A 225 -2.34 -31.76 27.55
N ASP A 226 -1.66 -32.44 26.63
CA ASP A 226 -0.29 -32.91 26.83
C ASP A 226 0.72 -31.75 26.89
N TYR A 227 0.54 -30.68 26.10
CA TYR A 227 1.37 -29.47 26.20
C TYR A 227 1.29 -28.80 27.57
N LEU A 228 0.08 -28.60 28.11
CA LEU A 228 -0.09 -28.04 29.46
C LEU A 228 0.46 -28.98 30.54
N LYS A 229 0.20 -30.29 30.44
CA LYS A 229 0.72 -31.31 31.38
C LYS A 229 2.24 -31.41 31.33
N PHE A 230 2.87 -31.20 30.17
CA PHE A 230 4.32 -31.12 30.03
C PHE A 230 4.87 -29.82 30.65
N THR A 231 4.26 -28.68 30.32
CA THR A 231 4.72 -27.35 30.75
C THR A 231 4.62 -27.18 32.26
N ALA A 232 3.51 -27.56 32.90
CA ALA A 232 3.36 -27.50 34.36
C ALA A 232 4.38 -28.38 35.08
N ARG A 233 4.60 -29.62 34.62
CA ARG A 233 5.63 -30.53 35.18
C ARG A 233 7.04 -29.98 35.06
N ALA A 234 7.36 -29.30 33.96
CA ALA A 234 8.67 -28.71 33.75
C ALA A 234 8.89 -27.44 34.59
N LEU A 235 7.83 -26.65 34.84
CA LEU A 235 7.89 -25.50 35.74
C LEU A 235 8.01 -25.91 37.21
N ARG A 236 7.32 -26.98 37.65
CA ARG A 236 7.48 -27.58 39.00
C ARG A 236 8.90 -28.04 39.34
N ALA A 237 9.81 -28.14 38.37
CA ALA A 237 11.23 -28.41 38.64
C ALA A 237 11.98 -27.17 39.18
N SER A 238 11.38 -25.97 39.13
CA SER A 238 11.91 -24.73 39.68
C SER A 238 11.04 -24.27 40.87
N PRO A 239 11.60 -24.09 42.08
CA PRO A 239 10.83 -23.61 43.25
C PRO A 239 10.13 -22.27 43.00
N ASP A 240 10.77 -21.37 42.25
CA ASP A 240 10.27 -20.02 41.95
C ASP A 240 9.10 -20.02 40.94
N ALA A 241 8.63 -21.19 40.49
CA ALA A 241 7.62 -21.34 39.44
C ALA A 241 6.46 -22.29 39.78
N ASP A 242 6.37 -22.82 41.02
CA ASP A 242 5.30 -23.77 41.38
C ASP A 242 3.90 -23.12 41.39
N ASP A 243 3.77 -21.85 41.83
CA ASP A 243 2.51 -21.10 41.76
C ASP A 243 1.98 -20.98 40.32
N THR A 244 2.86 -20.62 39.37
CA THR A 244 2.52 -20.55 37.95
C THR A 244 2.27 -21.95 37.36
N ALA A 245 2.96 -23.00 37.83
CA ALA A 245 2.64 -24.38 37.45
C ALA A 245 1.24 -24.79 37.93
N GLY A 246 0.84 -24.36 39.14
CA GLY A 246 -0.52 -24.47 39.65
C GLY A 246 -1.54 -23.74 38.77
N ALA A 247 -1.29 -22.48 38.42
CA ALA A 247 -2.15 -21.70 37.52
C ALA A 247 -2.30 -22.34 36.12
N ILE A 248 -1.29 -23.06 35.63
CA ILE A 248 -1.33 -23.82 34.37
C ILE A 248 -2.14 -25.12 34.53
N GLU A 249 -2.08 -25.78 35.68
CA GLU A 249 -2.97 -26.91 36.01
C GLU A 249 -4.42 -26.44 36.19
N GLU A 250 -4.67 -25.24 36.73
CA GLU A 250 -6.02 -24.64 36.74
C GLU A 250 -6.51 -24.28 35.34
N LEU A 251 -5.65 -23.72 34.47
CA LEU A 251 -5.98 -23.45 33.07
C LEU A 251 -6.39 -24.74 32.34
N LEU A 252 -5.61 -25.81 32.50
CA LEU A 252 -5.93 -27.14 32.01
C LEU A 252 -7.28 -27.63 32.55
N ASN A 253 -7.45 -27.63 33.87
CA ASN A 253 -8.61 -28.24 34.52
C ASN A 253 -9.91 -27.46 34.28
N ASN A 254 -9.87 -26.13 34.22
CA ASN A 254 -11.05 -25.27 34.13
C ASN A 254 -11.36 -24.87 32.69
N TYR A 255 -10.38 -24.35 31.96
CA TYR A 255 -10.59 -23.89 30.59
C TYR A 255 -10.59 -25.06 29.59
N VAL A 256 -9.54 -25.91 29.60
CA VAL A 256 -9.35 -26.93 28.55
C VAL A 256 -10.10 -28.25 28.79
N GLU A 257 -10.27 -28.70 30.03
CA GLU A 257 -10.97 -29.96 30.34
C GLU A 257 -12.45 -29.78 30.69
N LYS A 258 -12.88 -28.65 31.27
CA LYS A 258 -14.29 -28.36 31.57
C LYS A 258 -14.96 -27.36 30.60
N GLY A 259 -14.20 -26.64 29.77
CA GLY A 259 -14.75 -25.63 28.86
C GLY A 259 -15.29 -24.37 29.54
N ILE A 260 -14.86 -24.08 30.78
CA ILE A 260 -15.36 -22.94 31.56
C ILE A 260 -14.57 -21.68 31.17
N PRO A 261 -15.23 -20.55 30.80
CA PRO A 261 -14.56 -19.27 30.65
C PRO A 261 -13.86 -18.87 31.94
N TRP A 262 -12.53 -18.81 31.90
CA TRP A 262 -11.66 -18.54 33.04
C TRP A 262 -10.48 -17.70 32.55
N GLU A 263 -10.15 -16.65 33.29
CA GLU A 263 -9.01 -15.77 33.00
C GLU A 263 -8.02 -15.80 34.17
N PRO A 264 -6.77 -16.24 33.95
CA PRO A 264 -5.78 -16.30 35.01
C PRO A 264 -5.29 -14.93 35.47
N GLU A 265 -5.21 -14.75 36.79
CA GLU A 265 -4.52 -13.63 37.43
C GLU A 265 -3.01 -13.65 37.12
N ASP A 266 -2.39 -14.84 37.14
CA ASP A 266 -0.99 -15.03 36.75
C ASP A 266 -0.74 -14.61 35.29
N THR A 267 0.35 -13.87 35.06
CA THR A 267 0.66 -13.27 33.75
C THR A 267 1.14 -14.28 32.72
N PHE A 268 1.76 -15.38 33.13
CA PHE A 268 2.29 -16.42 32.24
C PHE A 268 1.19 -17.41 31.85
N ALA A 269 0.34 -17.82 32.78
CA ALA A 269 -0.89 -18.55 32.49
C ALA A 269 -1.78 -17.75 31.52
N ARG A 270 -1.81 -16.41 31.59
CA ARG A 270 -2.52 -15.56 30.61
C ARG A 270 -1.85 -15.54 29.24
N ILE A 271 -0.52 -15.49 29.17
CA ILE A 271 0.24 -15.67 27.92
C ILE A 271 0.00 -17.06 27.31
N ILE A 272 -0.08 -18.11 28.14
CA ILE A 272 -0.33 -19.48 27.69
C ILE A 272 -1.78 -19.65 27.24
N LYS A 273 -2.75 -19.01 27.91
CA LYS A 273 -4.14 -18.95 27.45
C LYS A 273 -4.26 -18.23 26.11
N GLU A 274 -3.71 -17.02 25.99
CA GLU A 274 -3.67 -16.29 24.70
C GLU A 274 -2.99 -17.12 23.60
N PHE A 275 -1.95 -17.90 23.93
CA PHE A 275 -1.37 -18.85 22.98
C PHE A 275 -2.34 -19.99 22.60
N ILE A 276 -3.05 -20.61 23.55
CA ILE A 276 -4.02 -21.68 23.27
C ILE A 276 -5.17 -21.17 22.41
N ASP A 277 -5.74 -20.03 22.78
CA ASP A 277 -6.86 -19.37 22.09
C ASP A 277 -6.51 -19.11 20.61
N LEU A 278 -5.23 -18.82 20.32
CA LEU A 278 -4.74 -18.59 18.95
C LEU A 278 -4.16 -19.83 18.26
N ALA A 279 -3.68 -20.83 18.99
CA ALA A 279 -3.10 -22.06 18.43
C ALA A 279 -4.14 -22.97 17.75
N ALA A 280 -5.43 -22.68 17.91
CA ALA A 280 -6.52 -23.26 17.12
C ALA A 280 -6.70 -22.60 15.73
N THR A 281 -5.94 -21.56 15.40
CA THR A 281 -6.00 -20.87 14.10
C THR A 281 -5.22 -21.63 13.04
N ASP A 282 -5.89 -22.07 11.97
CA ASP A 282 -5.20 -22.64 10.80
C ASP A 282 -4.15 -21.67 10.24
N THR A 283 -2.97 -22.19 9.90
CA THR A 283 -1.82 -21.37 9.44
C THR A 283 -2.21 -20.41 8.31
N GLU A 284 -3.03 -20.86 7.35
CA GLU A 284 -3.52 -20.02 6.22
C GLU A 284 -4.30 -18.77 6.65
N ASN A 285 -4.90 -18.78 7.84
CA ASN A 285 -5.62 -17.65 8.43
C ASN A 285 -4.78 -16.89 9.47
N LEU A 286 -3.67 -17.47 9.96
CA LEU A 286 -2.77 -16.87 10.94
C LEU A 286 -2.24 -15.50 10.49
N ARG A 287 -1.86 -15.33 9.21
CA ARG A 287 -1.47 -14.01 8.68
C ARG A 287 -2.57 -12.97 8.89
N LYS A 288 -3.78 -13.25 8.40
CA LYS A 288 -4.94 -12.33 8.48
C LYS A 288 -5.27 -12.00 9.94
N PHE A 289 -5.19 -13.00 10.83
CA PHE A 289 -5.42 -12.81 12.25
C PHE A 289 -4.38 -11.85 12.85
N LEU A 290 -3.09 -12.10 12.62
CA LEU A 290 -2.00 -11.28 13.16
C LEU A 290 -2.03 -9.84 12.61
N GLU A 291 -2.35 -9.67 11.33
CA GLU A 291 -2.56 -8.36 10.69
C GLU A 291 -3.79 -7.62 11.22
N SER A 292 -4.82 -8.33 11.72
CA SER A 292 -6.06 -7.73 12.24
C SER A 292 -6.01 -7.34 13.72
N SER A 293 -5.07 -7.89 14.50
CA SER A 293 -5.00 -7.76 15.95
C SER A 293 -3.76 -6.94 16.40
N PRO A 294 -3.86 -5.61 16.60
CA PRO A 294 -2.72 -4.76 16.93
C PRO A 294 -2.18 -4.93 18.37
N THR A 295 -2.78 -5.80 19.18
CA THR A 295 -2.47 -6.02 20.60
C THR A 295 -1.74 -7.35 20.89
N ASN A 296 -1.36 -8.11 19.86
CA ASN A 296 -0.70 -9.40 20.02
C ASN A 296 0.61 -9.29 20.84
N ARG A 297 0.73 -10.04 21.94
CA ARG A 297 1.94 -10.05 22.77
C ARG A 297 3.09 -10.77 22.05
N LYS A 298 4.30 -10.21 22.07
CA LYS A 298 5.48 -10.84 21.44
C LYS A 298 5.75 -12.29 21.92
N ALA A 299 5.49 -12.58 23.20
CA ALA A 299 5.61 -13.94 23.75
C ALA A 299 4.63 -14.93 23.12
N VAL A 300 3.38 -14.51 22.87
CA VAL A 300 2.35 -15.34 22.22
C VAL A 300 2.72 -15.57 20.76
N VAL A 301 3.13 -14.53 20.04
CA VAL A 301 3.60 -14.65 18.64
C VAL A 301 4.83 -15.57 18.53
N PHE A 302 5.74 -15.54 19.51
CA PHE A 302 6.90 -16.43 19.55
C PHE A 302 6.49 -17.90 19.76
N LEU A 303 5.54 -18.17 20.68
CA LEU A 303 4.99 -19.51 20.90
C LEU A 303 4.26 -20.05 19.66
N LEU A 304 3.45 -19.23 18.99
CA LEU A 304 2.79 -19.57 17.72
C LEU A 304 3.83 -19.86 16.62
N GLY A 305 4.84 -19.00 16.46
CA GLY A 305 5.89 -19.22 15.47
C GLY A 305 6.65 -20.52 15.71
N MET A 306 6.90 -20.88 16.97
CA MET A 306 7.49 -22.17 17.34
C MET A 306 6.58 -23.37 17.04
N LEU A 307 5.27 -23.26 17.30
CA LEU A 307 4.28 -24.29 16.98
C LEU A 307 4.19 -24.58 15.47
N HIS A 308 4.19 -23.53 14.64
CA HIS A 308 4.09 -23.71 13.19
C HIS A 308 5.45 -24.00 12.52
N THR A 309 6.60 -23.66 13.13
CA THR A 309 7.98 -23.82 12.60
C THR A 309 8.30 -22.96 11.37
N ALA A 310 9.58 -22.61 11.15
CA ALA A 310 9.96 -21.76 10.03
C ALA A 310 9.55 -22.38 8.68
N SER A 311 9.78 -23.68 8.49
CA SER A 311 9.52 -24.36 7.21
C SER A 311 8.04 -24.49 6.81
N ARG A 312 7.07 -24.15 7.67
CA ARG A 312 5.65 -24.00 7.26
C ARG A 312 5.24 -22.54 7.12
N LEU A 313 5.92 -21.65 7.83
CA LEU A 313 5.65 -20.22 7.82
C LEU A 313 6.32 -19.51 6.63
N GLU A 314 7.43 -20.04 6.13
CA GLU A 314 8.18 -19.51 4.97
C GLU A 314 7.29 -19.29 3.74
N ASP A 315 6.58 -20.34 3.31
CA ASP A 315 5.64 -20.30 2.16
C ASP A 315 4.54 -19.24 2.30
N GLN A 316 4.12 -18.95 3.53
CA GLN A 316 2.97 -18.10 3.81
C GLN A 316 3.38 -16.65 4.12
N PHE A 317 4.41 -16.47 4.94
CA PHE A 317 4.85 -15.17 5.43
C PHE A 317 5.94 -14.53 4.56
N GLY A 318 6.68 -15.32 3.77
CA GLY A 318 7.77 -14.82 2.94
C GLY A 318 8.91 -14.26 3.79
N PHE A 319 9.38 -15.05 4.76
CA PHE A 319 10.53 -14.68 5.61
C PHE A 319 11.75 -14.37 4.75
N ASP A 320 12.51 -13.34 5.11
CA ASP A 320 13.77 -13.05 4.44
C ASP A 320 14.89 -13.98 4.92
N ASN A 321 15.96 -14.07 4.12
CA ASN A 321 17.11 -14.92 4.43
C ASN A 321 17.73 -14.57 5.79
N PHE A 322 17.61 -13.32 6.26
CA PHE A 322 18.07 -12.90 7.58
C PHE A 322 17.29 -13.56 8.71
N ALA A 323 15.96 -13.58 8.65
CA ALA A 323 15.10 -14.24 9.63
C ALA A 323 15.37 -15.75 9.77
N GLN A 324 15.93 -16.40 8.74
CA GLN A 324 16.37 -17.80 8.80
C GLN A 324 17.83 -17.94 9.26
N LEU A 325 18.74 -17.12 8.71
CA LEU A 325 20.18 -17.22 8.91
C LEU A 325 20.61 -16.81 10.32
N LEU A 326 20.01 -15.76 10.88
CA LEU A 326 20.31 -15.27 12.22
C LEU A 326 20.11 -16.36 13.30
N PRO A 327 18.93 -17.03 13.39
CA PRO A 327 18.75 -18.25 14.19
C PRO A 327 19.87 -19.29 14.11
N ALA A 328 20.36 -19.61 12.91
CA ALA A 328 21.42 -20.59 12.72
C ALA A 328 22.77 -20.06 13.25
N VAL A 329 23.12 -18.82 12.92
CA VAL A 329 24.35 -18.16 13.39
C VAL A 329 24.41 -18.07 14.91
N ILE A 330 23.32 -17.68 15.59
CA ILE A 330 23.32 -17.69 17.06
C ILE A 330 23.50 -19.12 17.59
N ALA A 331 22.75 -20.09 17.08
CA ALA A 331 22.79 -21.46 17.57
C ALA A 331 24.10 -22.23 17.31
N ASP A 332 24.89 -21.84 16.30
CA ASP A 332 26.17 -22.48 15.95
C ASP A 332 27.43 -21.68 16.34
N ARG A 333 27.33 -20.36 16.57
CA ARG A 333 28.50 -19.49 16.79
C ARG A 333 28.48 -18.67 18.08
N PHE A 334 27.34 -18.50 18.75
CA PHE A 334 27.30 -17.75 20.00
C PHE A 334 28.14 -18.44 21.09
N ASP A 335 28.99 -17.67 21.77
CA ASP A 335 29.84 -18.15 22.87
C ASP A 335 29.20 -17.81 24.22
N CYS A 336 29.10 -16.51 24.51
CA CYS A 336 28.56 -15.97 25.74
C CYS A 336 28.10 -14.52 25.56
N ILE A 337 27.30 -14.03 26.51
CA ILE A 337 26.95 -12.61 26.63
C ILE A 337 27.51 -12.07 27.96
N ARG A 338 27.99 -10.82 27.99
CA ARG A 338 28.58 -10.20 29.19
C ARG A 338 28.27 -8.70 29.29
N LYS A 339 28.04 -8.20 30.50
CA LYS A 339 27.77 -6.80 30.83
C LYS A 339 29.04 -6.15 31.40
N LYS A 340 29.64 -5.21 30.67
CA LYS A 340 30.93 -4.62 31.03
C LYS A 340 31.01 -3.16 30.59
N ASN A 341 31.62 -2.28 31.42
CA ASN A 341 31.94 -0.89 31.08
C ASN A 341 30.77 0.00 30.57
N GLY A 342 29.51 -0.36 30.85
CA GLY A 342 28.34 0.35 30.30
C GLY A 342 27.84 -0.22 28.97
N GLU A 343 28.32 -1.39 28.55
CA GLU A 343 27.97 -2.08 27.30
C GLU A 343 27.60 -3.56 27.59
N ILE A 344 26.79 -4.13 26.71
CA ILE A 344 26.45 -5.55 26.64
C ILE A 344 27.16 -6.11 25.42
N HIS A 345 28.05 -7.08 25.61
CA HIS A 345 28.81 -7.74 24.54
C HIS A 345 28.23 -9.14 24.30
N LEU A 346 27.75 -9.42 23.09
CA LEU A 346 27.45 -10.77 22.60
C LEU A 346 28.70 -11.27 21.88
N ALA A 347 29.39 -12.25 22.45
CA ALA A 347 30.60 -12.83 21.88
C ALA A 347 30.27 -14.04 21.00
N PHE A 348 30.99 -14.18 19.90
CA PHE A 348 30.88 -15.27 18.95
C PHE A 348 32.22 -15.98 18.80
N ASN A 349 32.18 -17.30 18.67
CA ASN A 349 33.35 -18.10 18.39
C ASN A 349 33.89 -17.82 16.97
N SER A 350 35.22 -17.86 16.84
CA SER A 350 35.89 -17.78 15.52
C SER A 350 35.39 -18.86 14.57
N PRO A 351 35.53 -18.66 13.23
CA PRO A 351 35.00 -19.59 12.25
C PRO A 351 35.50 -21.01 12.49
N LEU A 352 34.58 -21.97 12.38
CA LEU A 352 34.86 -23.40 12.39
C LEU A 352 35.70 -23.75 11.15
N THR A 353 37.02 -23.72 11.29
CA THR A 353 38.02 -23.86 10.21
C THR A 353 37.98 -25.20 9.44
N ASN A 354 37.09 -26.13 9.81
CA ASN A 354 37.09 -27.52 9.35
C ASN A 354 35.73 -28.02 8.83
N ARG A 355 34.97 -27.21 8.07
CA ARG A 355 33.91 -27.73 7.18
C ARG A 355 33.98 -27.15 5.77
N LEU A 356 34.20 -28.05 4.81
CA LEU A 356 34.34 -27.78 3.39
C LEU A 356 32.97 -27.51 2.74
N THR A 357 32.65 -26.25 2.46
CA THR A 357 31.68 -25.86 1.43
C THR A 357 32.29 -24.76 0.54
N PRO A 358 32.56 -25.02 -0.76
CA PRO A 358 33.22 -24.05 -1.65
C PRO A 358 32.45 -22.75 -1.97
N ALA A 359 31.32 -22.50 -1.30
CA ALA A 359 30.49 -21.30 -1.42
C ALA A 359 30.43 -20.47 -0.12
N GLY A 360 31.22 -20.82 0.90
CA GLY A 360 31.14 -20.25 2.24
C GLY A 360 31.80 -18.87 2.38
N ALA A 361 31.01 -17.80 2.21
CA ALA A 361 31.18 -16.62 3.07
C ALA A 361 30.84 -17.01 4.53
N ASP A 362 31.40 -16.31 5.53
CA ASP A 362 31.01 -16.60 6.91
C ASP A 362 29.54 -16.20 7.11
N GLN A 363 28.71 -17.11 7.61
CA GLN A 363 27.31 -16.82 7.92
C GLN A 363 27.17 -15.67 8.93
N LEU A 364 28.14 -15.51 9.84
CA LEU A 364 28.22 -14.38 10.75
C LEU A 364 28.52 -13.06 10.02
N GLU A 365 29.34 -13.08 8.97
CA GLU A 365 29.65 -11.92 8.13
C GLU A 365 28.41 -11.48 7.35
N LEU A 366 27.67 -12.41 6.73
CA LEU A 366 26.40 -12.13 6.05
C LEU A 366 25.33 -11.53 6.99
N VAL A 367 25.29 -11.96 8.26
CA VAL A 367 24.40 -11.38 9.29
C VAL A 367 24.86 -9.99 9.70
N ASN A 368 26.17 -9.77 9.87
CA ASN A 368 26.74 -8.45 10.17
C ASN A 368 26.48 -7.45 9.03
N ASP A 369 26.60 -7.88 7.78
CA ASP A 369 26.33 -7.08 6.58
C ASP A 369 24.86 -6.63 6.52
N TYR A 370 23.91 -7.55 6.77
CA TYR A 370 22.49 -7.20 6.79
C TYR A 370 22.16 -6.18 7.89
N ILE A 371 22.69 -6.38 9.10
CA ILE A 371 22.52 -5.43 10.22
C ILE A 371 23.20 -4.07 9.92
N SER A 372 24.36 -4.08 9.27
CA SER A 372 25.04 -2.87 8.78
C SER A 372 24.21 -2.15 7.71
N GLY A 373 23.51 -2.91 6.87
CA GLY A 373 22.49 -2.42 5.94
C GLY A 373 21.34 -1.72 6.66
N ILE A 374 20.75 -2.33 7.70
CA ILE A 374 19.71 -1.70 8.54
C ILE A 374 20.22 -0.39 9.14
N HIS A 375 21.42 -0.40 9.74
CA HIS A 375 22.01 0.81 10.34
C HIS A 375 22.18 1.92 9.30
N THR A 376 22.73 1.59 8.13
CA THR A 376 22.91 2.52 7.00
C THR A 376 21.57 3.09 6.52
N ILE A 377 20.55 2.25 6.36
CA ILE A 377 19.20 2.67 5.96
C ILE A 377 18.60 3.61 7.00
N LYS A 378 18.65 3.28 8.30
CA LYS A 378 18.09 4.15 9.36
C LYS A 378 18.83 5.48 9.49
N THR A 379 20.12 5.55 9.20
CA THR A 379 20.87 6.82 9.17
C THR A 379 20.54 7.68 7.95
N ILE A 380 20.29 7.09 6.77
CA ILE A 380 20.05 7.85 5.52
C ILE A 380 18.55 8.18 5.31
N LEU A 381 17.62 7.38 5.85
CA LEU A 381 16.17 7.57 5.70
C LEU A 381 15.65 8.98 6.10
N PRO A 382 16.12 9.62 7.19
CA PRO A 382 15.74 11.01 7.50
C PRO A 382 16.15 12.02 6.41
N GLU A 383 17.28 11.79 5.74
CA GLU A 383 17.79 12.64 4.67
C GLU A 383 17.04 12.40 3.35
N ILE A 384 16.73 11.14 3.01
CA ILE A 384 15.81 10.79 1.92
C ILE A 384 14.45 11.47 2.11
N ASN A 385 13.90 11.47 3.33
CA ASN A 385 12.63 12.14 3.62
C ASN A 385 12.72 13.67 3.52
N ARG A 386 13.84 14.29 3.90
CA ARG A 386 14.09 15.72 3.66
C ARG A 386 14.14 16.04 2.16
N ILE A 387 14.88 15.25 1.37
CA ILE A 387 15.00 15.41 -0.08
C ILE A 387 13.64 15.24 -0.76
N LYS A 388 12.89 14.20 -0.40
CA LYS A 388 11.53 13.95 -0.91
C LYS A 388 10.58 15.13 -0.65
N ASN A 389 10.62 15.71 0.55
CA ASN A 389 9.84 16.90 0.89
C ASN A 389 10.31 18.14 0.11
N ALA A 390 11.62 18.31 -0.12
CA ALA A 390 12.15 19.37 -0.96
C ALA A 390 11.66 19.24 -2.42
N CYS A 391 11.63 18.02 -2.99
CA CYS A 391 11.06 17.77 -4.30
C CYS A 391 9.58 18.20 -4.39
N TYR A 392 8.75 17.85 -3.41
CA TYR A 392 7.34 18.32 -3.38
C TYR A 392 7.22 19.85 -3.33
N THR A 393 8.14 20.55 -2.65
CA THR A 393 8.15 22.03 -2.70
C THR A 393 8.58 22.58 -4.05
N LEU A 394 9.52 21.92 -4.76
CA LEU A 394 9.94 22.30 -6.11
C LEU A 394 8.84 22.07 -7.16
N ASP A 395 8.06 20.99 -7.03
CA ASP A 395 6.88 20.76 -7.88
C ASP A 395 5.83 21.88 -7.71
N SER A 396 5.61 22.33 -6.48
CA SER A 396 4.71 23.47 -6.19
C SER A 396 5.25 24.80 -6.75
N ILE A 397 6.56 25.04 -6.63
CA ILE A 397 7.22 26.24 -7.18
C ILE A 397 7.14 26.26 -8.71
N THR A 398 7.48 25.17 -9.40
CA THR A 398 7.41 25.09 -10.87
C THR A 398 5.96 25.10 -11.39
N GLY A 399 4.99 24.64 -10.59
CA GLY A 399 3.56 24.90 -10.82
C GLY A 399 3.22 26.40 -10.78
N SER A 400 3.72 27.10 -9.75
CA SER A 400 3.53 28.54 -9.58
C SER A 400 4.21 29.36 -10.68
N GLU A 401 5.40 28.95 -11.15
CA GLU A 401 6.08 29.60 -12.28
C GLU A 401 5.29 29.52 -13.58
N LYS A 402 4.58 28.41 -13.84
CA LYS A 402 3.70 28.29 -15.01
C LYS A 402 2.54 29.29 -14.95
N VAL A 403 1.93 29.48 -13.78
CA VAL A 403 0.88 30.50 -13.57
C VAL A 403 1.44 31.91 -13.75
N ILE A 404 2.59 32.22 -13.14
CA ILE A 404 3.28 33.51 -13.30
C ILE A 404 3.60 33.79 -14.78
N ASN A 405 3.99 32.78 -15.54
CA ASN A 405 4.32 32.91 -16.96
C ASN A 405 3.08 32.98 -17.89
N SER A 406 1.89 32.58 -17.42
CA SER A 406 0.60 32.90 -18.07
C SER A 406 0.23 34.37 -17.83
N LEU A 407 0.22 34.79 -16.56
CA LEU A 407 -0.10 36.18 -16.15
C LEU A 407 0.83 37.21 -16.82
N LYS A 408 2.12 36.88 -17.03
CA LYS A 408 3.07 37.72 -17.78
C LYS A 408 2.71 37.92 -19.26
N LYS A 409 1.90 37.06 -19.88
CA LYS A 409 1.37 37.23 -21.25
C LYS A 409 0.06 38.01 -21.25
N GLU A 410 -0.81 37.74 -20.29
CA GLU A 410 -2.11 38.40 -20.13
C GLU A 410 -1.98 39.90 -19.76
N ILE A 411 -0.95 40.28 -18.98
CA ILE A 411 -0.70 41.69 -18.60
C ILE A 411 -0.46 42.60 -19.82
N PRO A 412 0.39 42.27 -20.81
CA PRO A 412 0.48 42.97 -22.09
C PRO A 412 -0.86 43.15 -22.81
N GLU A 413 -1.67 42.09 -22.94
CA GLU A 413 -2.95 42.11 -23.66
C GLU A 413 -3.98 43.02 -22.96
N LEU A 414 -4.04 42.96 -21.63
CA LEU A 414 -4.85 43.86 -20.80
C LEU A 414 -4.39 45.32 -20.88
N ARG A 415 -3.08 45.57 -20.97
CA ARG A 415 -2.53 46.93 -21.19
C ARG A 415 -2.91 47.47 -22.55
N GLU A 416 -2.78 46.67 -23.61
CA GLU A 416 -3.15 47.10 -24.96
C GLU A 416 -4.65 47.41 -25.06
N THR A 417 -5.48 46.53 -24.49
CA THR A 417 -6.94 46.73 -24.39
C THR A 417 -7.28 48.01 -23.62
N SER A 418 -6.59 48.28 -22.51
CA SER A 418 -6.75 49.51 -21.73
C SER A 418 -6.35 50.78 -22.52
N THR A 419 -5.31 50.71 -23.37
CA THR A 419 -4.97 51.82 -24.27
C THR A 419 -6.00 52.02 -25.38
N ARG A 420 -6.47 50.95 -26.03
CA ARG A 420 -7.51 51.03 -27.07
C ARG A 420 -8.80 51.68 -26.54
N LEU A 421 -9.27 51.25 -25.37
CA LEU A 421 -10.45 51.82 -24.70
C LEU A 421 -10.25 53.28 -24.27
N ARG A 422 -9.02 53.69 -23.93
CA ARG A 422 -8.70 55.09 -23.62
C ARG A 422 -8.78 55.98 -24.85
N ASP A 423 -8.23 55.53 -25.97
CA ASP A 423 -8.25 56.26 -27.24
C ASP A 423 -9.69 56.37 -27.80
N GLU A 424 -10.48 55.30 -27.67
CA GLU A 424 -11.90 55.29 -28.03
C GLU A 424 -12.73 56.25 -27.17
N ASN A 425 -12.55 56.24 -25.84
CA ASN A 425 -13.20 57.21 -24.94
C ASN A 425 -12.80 58.66 -25.28
N GLY A 426 -11.53 58.90 -25.65
CA GLY A 426 -11.07 60.20 -26.14
C GLY A 426 -11.78 60.67 -27.42
N ARG A 427 -12.03 59.75 -28.37
CA ARG A 427 -12.83 60.05 -29.58
C ARG A 427 -14.28 60.36 -29.23
N LEU A 428 -14.91 59.55 -28.38
CA LEU A 428 -16.29 59.75 -27.93
C LEU A 428 -16.47 61.10 -27.21
N GLN A 429 -15.51 61.52 -26.39
CA GLN A 429 -15.52 62.85 -25.77
C GLN A 429 -15.44 63.98 -26.81
N ALA A 430 -14.60 63.85 -27.84
CA ALA A 430 -14.50 64.84 -28.91
C ALA A 430 -15.80 64.96 -29.72
N ASP A 431 -16.45 63.83 -30.07
CA ASP A 431 -17.74 63.86 -30.77
C ASP A 431 -18.89 64.37 -29.86
N ILE A 432 -18.84 64.16 -28.54
CA ILE A 432 -19.77 64.77 -27.58
C ILE A 432 -19.66 66.30 -27.60
N GLU A 433 -18.45 66.88 -27.58
CA GLU A 433 -18.28 68.35 -27.66
C GLU A 433 -18.68 68.92 -29.02
N LYS A 434 -18.42 68.18 -30.10
CA LYS A 434 -18.88 68.50 -31.46
C LYS A 434 -20.41 68.49 -31.57
N MET A 435 -21.08 67.58 -30.87
CA MET A 435 -22.54 67.53 -30.80
C MET A 435 -23.10 68.65 -29.91
N LYS A 436 -22.49 68.96 -28.76
CA LYS A 436 -22.86 70.11 -27.90
C LYS A 436 -22.78 71.44 -28.67
N SER A 437 -21.67 71.68 -29.37
CA SER A 437 -21.48 72.91 -30.16
C SER A 437 -22.47 73.01 -31.33
N ARG A 438 -22.74 71.91 -32.05
CA ARG A 438 -23.79 71.88 -33.09
C ARG A 438 -25.20 72.15 -32.51
N ASN A 439 -25.52 71.61 -31.33
CA ASN A 439 -26.79 71.85 -30.66
C ASN A 439 -26.93 73.31 -30.18
N SER A 440 -25.82 73.95 -29.75
CA SER A 440 -25.80 75.39 -29.45
C SER A 440 -26.11 76.26 -30.67
N ILE A 441 -25.57 75.92 -31.84
CA ILE A 441 -25.87 76.60 -33.11
C ILE A 441 -27.35 76.45 -33.49
N LEU A 442 -27.88 75.22 -33.45
CA LEU A 442 -29.29 74.94 -33.73
C LEU A 442 -30.24 75.68 -32.77
N SER A 443 -29.87 75.80 -31.50
CA SER A 443 -30.62 76.57 -30.49
C SER A 443 -30.71 78.06 -30.84
N LYS A 444 -29.61 78.67 -31.31
CA LYS A 444 -29.62 80.06 -31.80
C LYS A 444 -30.47 80.23 -33.05
N GLN A 445 -30.31 79.35 -34.05
CA GLN A 445 -31.11 79.37 -35.28
C GLN A 445 -32.61 79.22 -34.99
N LYS A 446 -32.99 78.40 -34.00
CA LYS A 446 -34.37 78.29 -33.53
C LYS A 446 -34.87 79.61 -32.93
N GLN A 447 -34.09 80.28 -32.07
CA GLN A 447 -34.46 81.56 -31.48
C GLN A 447 -34.63 82.66 -32.54
N GLU A 448 -33.75 82.69 -33.55
CA GLU A 448 -33.85 83.59 -34.70
C GLU A 448 -35.12 83.31 -35.51
N LEU A 449 -35.45 82.03 -35.78
CA LEU A 449 -36.68 81.65 -36.46
C LEU A 449 -37.94 82.05 -35.68
N GLU A 450 -37.96 81.80 -34.36
CA GLU A 450 -39.07 82.19 -33.49
C GLU A 450 -39.28 83.70 -33.44
N GLN A 451 -38.21 84.50 -33.50
CA GLN A 451 -38.31 85.95 -33.56
C GLN A 451 -38.78 86.44 -34.94
N ASN A 452 -38.28 85.87 -36.02
CA ASN A 452 -38.74 86.16 -37.38
C ASN A 452 -40.22 85.80 -37.57
N TYR A 453 -40.67 84.68 -37.01
CA TYR A 453 -42.08 84.27 -37.02
C TYR A 453 -42.98 85.25 -36.24
N LYS A 454 -42.54 85.73 -35.07
CA LYS A 454 -43.24 86.79 -34.31
C LYS A 454 -43.33 88.11 -35.07
N ASN A 455 -42.31 88.46 -35.85
CA ASN A 455 -42.34 89.65 -36.70
C ASN A 455 -43.34 89.47 -37.85
N LEU A 456 -43.30 88.32 -38.54
CA LEU A 456 -44.19 87.99 -39.65
C LEU A 456 -45.68 87.99 -39.25
N ILE A 457 -46.01 87.56 -38.02
CA ILE A 457 -47.37 87.67 -37.47
C ILE A 457 -47.81 89.13 -37.37
N LYS A 458 -46.96 90.02 -36.84
CA LYS A 458 -47.28 91.46 -36.75
C LYS A 458 -47.46 92.11 -38.12
N ASP A 459 -46.61 91.76 -39.08
CA ASP A 459 -46.72 92.25 -40.46
C ASP A 459 -48.03 91.78 -41.10
N PHE A 460 -48.45 90.54 -40.84
CA PHE A 460 -49.74 90.00 -41.27
C PHE A 460 -50.93 90.72 -40.60
N GLU A 461 -50.89 90.95 -39.29
CA GLU A 461 -51.91 91.73 -38.54
C GLU A 461 -52.03 93.17 -39.05
N ALA A 462 -50.89 93.81 -39.37
CA ALA A 462 -50.85 95.15 -39.95
C ALA A 462 -51.43 95.18 -41.37
N LEU A 463 -51.10 94.19 -42.21
CA LEU A 463 -51.68 94.04 -43.55
C LEU A 463 -53.19 93.76 -43.51
N GLN A 464 -53.65 92.92 -42.57
CA GLN A 464 -55.06 92.64 -42.35
C GLN A 464 -55.82 93.90 -41.90
N THR A 465 -55.24 94.69 -40.99
CA THR A 465 -55.78 96.00 -40.57
C THR A 465 -55.87 96.98 -41.73
N ARG A 466 -54.85 97.03 -42.59
CA ARG A 466 -54.82 97.88 -43.80
C ARG A 466 -55.85 97.43 -44.84
N LEU A 467 -56.07 96.12 -45.01
CA LEU A 467 -57.11 95.57 -45.87
C LEU A 467 -58.51 96.03 -45.42
N GLU A 468 -58.81 95.95 -44.12
CA GLU A 468 -60.08 96.43 -43.57
C GLU A 468 -60.25 97.96 -43.70
N SER A 469 -59.16 98.74 -43.64
CA SER A 469 -59.20 100.17 -43.95
C SER A 469 -59.60 100.42 -45.42
N ILE A 470 -58.98 99.72 -46.37
CA ILE A 470 -59.24 99.85 -47.81
C ILE A 470 -60.68 99.41 -48.16
N LYS A 471 -61.23 98.41 -47.45
CA LYS A 471 -62.65 98.02 -47.59
C LYS A 471 -63.61 99.13 -47.16
N ARG A 472 -63.33 99.81 -46.04
CA ARG A 472 -64.15 100.95 -45.56
C ARG A 472 -64.05 102.16 -46.50
N GLU A 473 -62.86 102.44 -47.02
CA GLU A 473 -62.61 103.51 -47.97
C GLU A 473 -63.36 103.27 -49.30
N ASN A 474 -63.36 102.04 -49.82
CA ASN A 474 -64.18 101.66 -50.99
C ASN A 474 -65.70 101.70 -50.72
N ALA A 475 -66.14 101.51 -49.47
CA ALA A 475 -67.54 101.65 -49.11
C ALA A 475 -67.98 103.13 -49.07
N LEU A 476 -67.10 104.02 -48.60
CA LEU A 476 -67.33 105.48 -48.58
C LEU A 476 -67.38 106.08 -50.00
N LEU A 477 -66.55 105.59 -50.93
CA LEU A 477 -66.51 106.06 -52.33
C LEU A 477 -67.70 105.63 -53.21
N ARG A 478 -68.72 104.95 -52.65
CA ARG A 478 -69.89 104.44 -53.41
C ARG A 478 -71.21 105.14 -53.07
N SER A 479 -71.16 106.34 -52.49
CA SER A 479 -72.34 107.11 -52.09
C SER A 479 -72.05 108.63 -52.08
N PRO A 480 -72.75 109.50 -52.84
CA PRO A 480 -73.75 109.19 -53.88
C PRO A 480 -73.70 110.11 -55.14
N GLU A 481 -73.46 109.54 -56.33
CA GLU A 481 -73.89 110.10 -57.63
C GLU A 481 -74.34 108.92 -58.52
N ALA A 482 -75.63 108.69 -58.77
CA ALA A 482 -76.64 109.48 -59.50
C ALA A 482 -76.63 109.21 -61.01
N ALA A 483 -77.83 109.09 -61.61
CA ALA A 483 -78.06 108.26 -62.80
C ALA A 483 -78.14 109.02 -64.14
N LEU A 484 -77.41 108.52 -65.16
CA LEU A 484 -77.76 108.44 -66.61
C LEU A 484 -78.09 109.78 -67.38
N PRO A 485 -78.14 109.85 -68.74
CA PRO A 485 -78.20 108.76 -69.74
C PRO A 485 -77.38 108.91 -71.07
N ALA A 486 -77.50 107.88 -71.93
CA ALA A 486 -77.59 107.90 -73.41
C ALA A 486 -76.41 108.28 -74.37
N ALA A 487 -75.77 107.21 -74.89
CA ALA A 487 -75.69 106.83 -76.32
C ALA A 487 -74.94 107.67 -77.40
N LEU A 488 -73.89 107.06 -77.98
CA LEU A 488 -73.53 107.04 -79.43
C LEU A 488 -72.61 105.82 -79.74
N GLN A 489 -72.48 105.41 -81.01
CA GLN A 489 -71.60 104.34 -81.53
C GLN A 489 -70.94 104.81 -82.86
N PRO A 490 -70.15 104.01 -83.62
CA PRO A 490 -69.44 102.74 -83.37
C PRO A 490 -67.93 102.77 -83.76
N GLU A 491 -67.17 101.67 -83.57
CA GLU A 491 -66.29 101.06 -84.60
C GLU A 491 -65.65 99.70 -84.20
N LYS A 492 -64.98 99.03 -85.16
CA LYS A 492 -64.33 97.69 -85.14
C LYS A 492 -63.17 97.72 -86.18
N PRO A 493 -62.23 96.74 -86.30
CA PRO A 493 -62.14 95.39 -85.71
C PRO A 493 -60.81 95.23 -84.88
N ALA A 494 -60.03 94.14 -84.75
CA ALA A 494 -60.02 92.76 -85.27
C ALA A 494 -59.14 91.82 -84.40
N HIS A 495 -59.40 90.49 -84.44
CA HIS A 495 -58.52 89.36 -84.01
C HIS A 495 -58.06 89.30 -82.52
N SER A 496 -57.81 88.14 -81.89
CA SER A 496 -58.19 86.74 -82.20
C SER A 496 -58.08 85.83 -80.95
N ASP A 497 -58.99 84.86 -80.84
CA ASP A 497 -58.92 83.65 -80.00
C ASP A 497 -57.85 82.64 -80.52
N PRO A 498 -57.53 81.50 -79.86
CA PRO A 498 -57.99 81.02 -78.54
C PRO A 498 -56.92 80.44 -77.57
N ALA A 499 -57.38 80.20 -76.33
CA ALA A 499 -56.99 79.19 -75.34
C ALA A 499 -55.65 78.38 -75.46
N SER A 500 -54.86 78.41 -74.37
CA SER A 500 -54.57 77.18 -73.58
C SER A 500 -54.02 77.50 -72.16
N GLU A 501 -53.99 76.46 -71.30
CA GLU A 501 -53.13 76.26 -70.08
C GLU A 501 -53.82 75.64 -68.84
N LYS A 502 -54.73 74.67 -69.04
CA LYS A 502 -54.95 73.61 -68.03
C LYS A 502 -53.75 72.65 -67.98
N ASN A 503 -52.60 73.07 -67.45
CA ASN A 503 -51.43 72.16 -67.29
C ASN A 503 -50.60 72.32 -66.00
N GLY A 504 -50.68 73.43 -65.25
CA GLY A 504 -49.86 73.62 -64.05
C GLY A 504 -50.06 72.56 -62.95
N ALA A 505 -51.32 72.23 -62.63
CA ALA A 505 -51.65 71.36 -61.49
C ALA A 505 -51.24 69.88 -61.67
N LEU A 506 -51.18 69.38 -62.91
CA LEU A 506 -50.89 67.96 -63.18
C LEU A 506 -49.39 67.62 -63.12
N SER A 507 -48.53 68.64 -63.17
CA SER A 507 -47.07 68.49 -63.09
C SER A 507 -46.61 68.24 -61.65
N VAL A 508 -47.11 69.04 -60.70
CA VAL A 508 -46.69 68.99 -59.29
C VAL A 508 -47.12 67.68 -58.61
N LEU A 509 -48.32 67.19 -58.89
CA LEU A 509 -48.81 65.91 -58.34
C LEU A 509 -47.93 64.73 -58.76
N LYS A 510 -47.54 64.64 -60.04
CA LYS A 510 -46.66 63.59 -60.55
C LYS A 510 -45.23 63.66 -60.02
N GLN A 511 -44.77 64.83 -59.59
CA GLN A 511 -43.50 64.95 -58.86
C GLN A 511 -43.63 64.44 -57.42
N TYR A 512 -44.75 64.72 -56.74
CA TYR A 512 -45.00 64.21 -55.39
C TYR A 512 -45.20 62.69 -55.35
N GLU A 513 -46.00 62.10 -56.25
CA GLU A 513 -46.18 60.65 -56.35
C GLU A 513 -44.83 59.92 -56.48
N LYS A 514 -43.94 60.43 -57.34
CA LYS A 514 -42.61 59.83 -57.55
C LYS A 514 -41.70 59.94 -56.33
N ILE A 515 -41.76 61.04 -55.58
CA ILE A 515 -40.99 61.20 -54.34
C ILE A 515 -41.50 60.24 -53.25
N VAL A 516 -42.81 60.01 -53.17
CA VAL A 516 -43.40 59.04 -52.24
C VAL A 516 -42.99 57.61 -52.62
N GLU A 517 -43.09 57.21 -53.90
CA GLU A 517 -42.63 55.89 -54.35
C GLU A 517 -41.14 55.62 -54.02
N ASP A 518 -40.28 56.61 -54.22
CA ASP A 518 -38.83 56.45 -53.96
C ASP A 518 -38.49 56.44 -52.45
N GLU A 519 -39.30 57.05 -51.58
CA GLU A 519 -39.18 56.88 -50.12
C GLU A 519 -39.77 55.55 -49.63
N GLU A 520 -40.92 55.11 -50.15
CA GLU A 520 -41.51 53.80 -49.81
C GLU A 520 -40.58 52.64 -50.22
N ARG A 521 -39.90 52.74 -51.38
CA ARG A 521 -38.86 51.79 -51.80
C ARG A 521 -37.66 51.77 -50.85
N LYS A 522 -37.21 52.93 -50.34
CA LYS A 522 -36.13 52.99 -49.34
C LYS A 522 -36.55 52.39 -48.00
N MET A 523 -37.77 52.69 -47.54
CA MET A 523 -38.32 52.14 -46.29
C MET A 523 -38.48 50.63 -46.38
N SER A 524 -39.01 50.11 -47.48
CA SER A 524 -39.12 48.66 -47.74
C SER A 524 -37.74 47.99 -47.81
N SER A 525 -36.77 48.58 -48.52
CA SER A 525 -35.38 48.10 -48.58
C SER A 525 -34.71 48.05 -47.18
N CYS A 526 -34.92 49.08 -46.36
CA CYS A 526 -34.38 49.17 -45.01
C CYS A 526 -35.00 48.15 -44.04
N GLN A 527 -36.31 47.85 -44.19
CA GLN A 527 -36.96 46.77 -43.45
C GLN A 527 -36.49 45.39 -43.91
N GLN A 528 -36.29 45.18 -45.21
CA GLN A 528 -35.80 43.92 -45.76
C GLN A 528 -34.39 43.59 -45.24
N GLY A 529 -33.46 44.55 -45.29
CA GLY A 529 -32.08 44.37 -44.80
C GLY A 529 -32.03 43.95 -43.33
N ARG A 530 -32.78 44.63 -42.45
CA ARG A 530 -32.86 44.26 -41.03
C ARG A 530 -33.47 42.89 -40.78
N CYS A 531 -34.45 42.48 -41.59
CA CYS A 531 -35.02 41.14 -41.51
C CYS A 531 -34.06 40.05 -41.99
N ASP A 532 -33.06 40.37 -42.82
CA ASP A 532 -32.07 39.42 -43.30
C ASP A 532 -30.83 39.37 -42.37
N GLU A 533 -30.41 40.49 -41.77
CA GLU A 533 -29.42 40.51 -40.66
C GLU A 533 -29.90 39.64 -39.48
N GLN A 534 -31.14 39.82 -39.01
CA GLN A 534 -31.68 39.03 -37.90
C GLN A 534 -31.85 37.53 -38.22
N LYS A 535 -31.98 37.15 -39.50
CA LYS A 535 -32.00 35.73 -39.89
C LYS A 535 -30.61 35.10 -39.80
N GLU A 536 -29.57 35.82 -40.17
CA GLU A 536 -28.20 35.29 -40.13
C GLU A 536 -27.66 35.24 -38.69
N GLU A 537 -28.00 36.21 -37.81
CA GLU A 537 -27.77 36.07 -36.36
C GLU A 537 -28.48 34.82 -35.78
N LEU A 538 -29.75 34.58 -36.17
CA LEU A 538 -30.49 33.37 -35.79
C LEU A 538 -29.93 32.07 -36.39
N ARG A 539 -29.09 32.16 -37.43
CA ARG A 539 -28.41 31.04 -38.05
C ARG A 539 -27.09 30.72 -37.34
N GLU A 540 -26.26 31.72 -37.08
CA GLU A 540 -25.03 31.56 -36.29
C GLU A 540 -25.32 31.03 -34.87
N MET A 541 -26.39 31.52 -34.23
CA MET A 541 -26.86 30.99 -32.94
C MET A 541 -27.33 29.52 -33.01
N ARG A 542 -27.79 29.03 -34.17
CA ARG A 542 -28.17 27.62 -34.35
C ARG A 542 -26.97 26.72 -34.66
N GLU A 543 -26.01 27.21 -35.44
CA GLU A 543 -24.80 26.45 -35.77
C GLU A 543 -23.88 26.31 -34.54
N THR A 544 -23.75 27.36 -33.73
CA THR A 544 -23.05 27.28 -32.42
C THR A 544 -23.75 26.34 -31.42
N ALA A 545 -25.08 26.38 -31.34
CA ALA A 545 -25.85 25.47 -30.47
C ALA A 545 -25.73 23.99 -30.86
N ASN A 546 -25.66 23.68 -32.16
CA ASN A 546 -25.45 22.31 -32.64
C ASN A 546 -24.01 21.84 -32.39
N ASN A 547 -23.01 22.68 -32.66
CA ASN A 547 -21.60 22.35 -32.42
C ASN A 547 -21.27 22.10 -30.94
N GLY A 548 -22.06 22.64 -30.01
CA GLY A 548 -21.96 22.32 -28.59
C GLY A 548 -22.40 20.89 -28.22
N ARG A 549 -23.29 20.26 -29.02
CA ARG A 549 -23.92 18.97 -28.67
C ARG A 549 -23.15 17.72 -29.09
N GLU A 550 -22.12 17.85 -29.94
CA GLU A 550 -21.34 16.68 -30.40
C GLU A 550 -20.14 16.32 -29.50
N LYS A 551 -19.78 17.17 -28.52
CA LYS A 551 -18.58 16.97 -27.68
C LYS A 551 -18.77 16.17 -26.39
N GLU A 552 -20.00 15.81 -26.03
CA GLU A 552 -20.27 14.89 -24.90
C GLU A 552 -20.53 13.44 -25.36
N LYS A 553 -19.47 12.75 -25.81
CA LYS A 553 -19.46 11.29 -25.97
C LYS A 553 -18.17 10.70 -25.41
N SER A 554 -18.25 10.16 -24.18
CA SER A 554 -17.11 9.54 -23.48
C SER A 554 -16.47 8.39 -24.28
N PRO A 555 -15.13 8.27 -24.29
CA PRO A 555 -14.44 7.27 -25.09
C PRO A 555 -14.64 5.85 -24.54
N ARG A 556 -15.21 4.96 -25.34
CA ARG A 556 -15.25 3.52 -25.04
C ARG A 556 -13.84 2.91 -25.14
N ARG A 557 -13.40 2.21 -24.10
CA ARG A 557 -12.19 1.38 -24.14
C ARG A 557 -12.36 0.23 -25.15
N HIS A 558 -11.50 0.15 -26.16
CA HIS A 558 -11.36 -1.07 -26.97
C HIS A 558 -10.37 -2.04 -26.30
N GLY A 559 -10.90 -3.04 -25.61
CA GLY A 559 -10.13 -4.23 -25.23
C GLY A 559 -9.84 -5.10 -26.46
N LYS A 560 -8.62 -5.64 -26.58
CA LYS A 560 -8.26 -6.60 -27.64
C LYS A 560 -8.96 -7.94 -27.40
N ARG A 561 -9.53 -8.52 -28.45
CA ARG A 561 -9.96 -9.94 -28.47
C ARG A 561 -8.73 -10.84 -28.62
N SER A 562 -8.57 -11.80 -27.71
CA SER A 562 -7.95 -13.09 -28.02
C SER A 562 -9.03 -14.12 -28.38
N LYS A 563 -8.66 -15.12 -29.18
CA LYS A 563 -9.38 -16.39 -29.35
C LYS A 563 -8.93 -17.31 -28.19
N GLY A 564 -9.66 -18.34 -27.76
CA GLY A 564 -10.95 -18.90 -28.19
C GLY A 564 -11.15 -20.27 -27.54
N ALA A 565 -12.35 -20.86 -27.67
CA ALA A 565 -12.86 -22.01 -26.91
C ALA A 565 -13.06 -21.75 -25.39
N GLY A 566 -14.12 -22.20 -24.72
CA GLY A 566 -15.42 -22.67 -25.23
C GLY A 566 -15.89 -23.99 -24.62
N LEU A 567 -16.90 -23.93 -23.74
CA LEU A 567 -17.89 -24.99 -23.51
C LEU A 567 -19.13 -24.42 -22.79
N GLU A 568 -20.28 -24.88 -23.27
CA GLU A 568 -21.70 -24.83 -22.86
C GLU A 568 -22.23 -23.99 -21.67
N PHE A 569 -23.41 -23.40 -21.94
CA PHE A 569 -24.37 -22.85 -20.98
C PHE A 569 -25.08 -23.95 -20.15
N LYS A 570 -25.58 -23.55 -18.97
CA LYS A 570 -26.97 -23.86 -18.56
C LYS A 570 -27.49 -22.84 -17.56
N ASP A 571 -28.61 -22.19 -17.89
CA ASP A 571 -29.32 -21.27 -17.00
C ASP A 571 -30.11 -22.03 -15.91
N ASN A 572 -30.38 -21.40 -14.76
CA ASN A 572 -31.74 -20.90 -14.49
C ASN A 572 -31.91 -20.15 -13.14
N LEU A 573 -32.74 -19.11 -13.21
CA LEU A 573 -33.63 -18.51 -12.20
C LEU A 573 -33.22 -18.46 -10.71
N ILE A 574 -32.86 -17.24 -10.29
CA ILE A 574 -33.72 -16.36 -9.45
C ILE A 574 -34.81 -17.06 -8.62
N LYS A 575 -34.73 -16.93 -7.28
CA LYS A 575 -35.88 -16.58 -6.40
C LYS A 575 -35.46 -16.17 -4.98
N THR A 576 -35.50 -14.86 -4.70
CA THR A 576 -35.87 -14.33 -3.38
C THR A 576 -37.41 -14.23 -3.31
N PRO A 577 -38.05 -14.35 -2.13
CA PRO A 577 -38.06 -13.31 -1.09
C PRO A 577 -37.84 -13.88 0.35
N GLY A 578 -37.72 -13.08 1.41
CA GLY A 578 -37.62 -11.61 1.50
C GLY A 578 -38.36 -11.02 2.72
N GLY A 579 -37.89 -9.88 3.24
CA GLY A 579 -38.50 -9.12 4.34
C GLY A 579 -38.06 -9.54 5.76
N ALA A 580 -38.12 -8.66 6.77
CA ALA A 580 -38.50 -7.25 6.78
C ALA A 580 -37.90 -6.46 7.98
N ALA A 581 -38.21 -5.16 8.04
CA ALA A 581 -37.84 -4.13 9.02
C ALA A 581 -37.81 -4.55 10.52
N GLY A 582 -37.15 -3.83 11.43
CA GLY A 582 -36.44 -2.53 11.38
C GLY A 582 -35.71 -2.32 12.73
N GLY A 583 -35.22 -1.15 13.15
CA GLY A 583 -35.28 0.21 12.61
C GLY A 583 -34.53 1.18 13.56
N LEU A 584 -34.43 2.45 13.17
CA LEU A 584 -33.66 3.51 13.85
C LEU A 584 -33.86 3.63 15.37
N SER A 585 -32.77 3.85 16.11
CA SER A 585 -32.65 5.04 16.96
C SER A 585 -31.19 5.46 17.15
N VAL A 586 -30.97 6.76 17.39
CA VAL A 586 -29.70 7.36 17.80
C VAL A 586 -29.90 7.88 19.21
N ASN A 587 -28.88 7.79 20.06
CA ASN A 587 -28.71 8.73 21.17
C ASN A 587 -27.24 8.94 21.52
N ARG A 588 -26.99 10.03 22.26
CA ARG A 588 -25.69 10.66 22.53
C ARG A 588 -25.73 11.27 23.95
N GLU A 589 -24.56 11.71 24.44
CA GLU A 589 -24.38 12.53 25.66
C GLU A 589 -24.37 11.78 27.01
N GLY A 590 -23.78 12.42 28.04
CA GLY A 590 -23.45 11.83 29.36
C GLY A 590 -22.15 11.00 29.33
N SER A 591 -20.95 11.47 29.67
CA SER A 591 -20.50 12.53 30.59
C SER A 591 -20.85 12.31 32.06
N ILE A 592 -19.88 11.78 32.81
CA ILE A 592 -19.60 12.09 34.23
C ILE A 592 -18.06 12.16 34.35
N ASN A 593 -17.58 13.03 35.23
CA ASN A 593 -16.17 13.28 35.53
C ASN A 593 -15.97 13.03 37.05
N GLU A 594 -14.76 13.25 37.57
CA GLU A 594 -14.44 13.17 39.03
C GLU A 594 -14.32 11.73 39.59
N HIS A 595 -13.43 11.42 40.56
CA HIS A 595 -12.36 12.23 41.17
C HIS A 595 -11.20 11.37 41.71
N ASN A 596 -10.24 12.04 42.38
CA ASN A 596 -9.24 11.49 43.31
C ASN A 596 -9.89 10.53 44.35
N GLU A 597 -9.19 9.70 45.12
CA GLU A 597 -7.82 9.73 45.67
C GLU A 597 -7.25 8.27 45.71
N GLU A 598 -6.14 7.87 46.34
CA GLU A 598 -5.34 8.40 47.45
C GLU A 598 -3.86 7.93 47.34
N LYS A 599 -2.99 8.33 48.27
CA LYS A 599 -1.58 7.89 48.35
C LYS A 599 -1.34 6.93 49.53
N SER A 600 -0.40 6.01 49.35
CA SER A 600 0.50 5.48 50.40
C SER A 600 1.79 5.02 49.75
#